data_AF-A0A7W5V3W8-F1
#
_entry.id   AF-A0A7W5V3W8-F1
#
_cell.length_a   1.000
_cell.length_b   1.000
_cell.length_c   1.000
_cell.angle_alpha   90.00
_cell.angle_beta   90.00
_cell.angle_gamma   90.00
#
_symmetry.space_group_name_H-M   'P 1'
#
loop_
_entity.id
_entity.type
_entity.pdbx_description
1 polymer ?
#
loop_
_entity_poly.entity_id
_entity_poly.type
_entity_poly.pdbx_seq_one_letter_code
_entity_poly.pdbx_strand_id
1 'polypeptide(L)'
;MVDALGTPGMPHVVAIVMVTTALAAGAPVAQDAYLPSIVGRKRLVPANALLSVLPQALLLALALAVPSAWERDEFVFLVIVTVSLPAAALLFLGVGAIEEPPPPRAGIWREMAEGIGFAVKQPVLRAIAAYLGLSALLAELADEVADKALDVVIDLSAMDMPLGEYIWWSSMASSYGVALLGALLALLLHRRLGAFRLAWSAVLVSQPFTLLLALSGTDHGHLWYAIGKVAPLTGTIVAAIALLSHRQAITPDRLLGRVCGLLLVITGLAGALGDLLEAPVEWFIRLSGSLSTPSALLPGAALATVAALAAAVPLLGVRHCAAGPVPERTVTG
;
A
#
# COMPACT_ATOMS: atom_id res chain seq x y z
N MET A 1 -32.46 -13.26 21.60
CA MET A 1 -32.39 -12.50 20.32
C MET A 1 -31.52 -13.19 19.26
N VAL A 2 -30.72 -14.20 19.60
CA VAL A 2 -29.99 -15.08 18.65
C VAL A 2 -30.94 -16.07 17.94
N ASP A 3 -32.03 -16.48 18.60
CA ASP A 3 -32.99 -17.44 18.04
C ASP A 3 -33.96 -16.85 16.99
N ALA A 4 -33.97 -15.53 16.79
CA ALA A 4 -34.88 -14.87 15.84
C ALA A 4 -34.28 -14.70 14.42
N LEU A 5 -32.96 -14.86 14.26
CA LEU A 5 -32.27 -14.61 12.98
C LEU A 5 -31.69 -15.89 12.34
N GLY A 6 -31.83 -17.03 13.00
CA GLY A 6 -31.20 -18.29 12.57
C GLY A 6 -29.68 -18.22 12.73
N THR A 7 -29.06 -19.33 13.10
CA THR A 7 -27.60 -19.44 13.01
C THR A 7 -27.19 -19.26 11.55
N PRO A 8 -26.32 -18.29 11.20
CA PRO A 8 -25.89 -18.12 9.82
C PRO A 8 -25.21 -19.41 9.37
N GLY A 9 -25.85 -20.13 8.45
CA GLY A 9 -25.22 -21.30 7.85
C GLY A 9 -23.97 -20.88 7.09
N MET A 10 -23.00 -21.79 6.95
CA MET A 10 -21.77 -21.59 6.15
C MET A 10 -22.00 -20.89 4.79
N PRO A 11 -23.09 -21.15 4.03
CA PRO A 11 -23.36 -20.43 2.78
C PRO A 11 -23.53 -18.91 2.94
N HIS A 12 -24.14 -18.45 4.05
CA HIS A 12 -24.34 -17.03 4.31
C HIS A 12 -23.01 -16.33 4.62
N VAL A 13 -22.16 -16.98 5.42
CA VAL A 13 -20.82 -16.45 5.74
C VAL A 13 -19.98 -16.34 4.47
N VAL A 14 -19.96 -17.39 3.63
CA VAL A 14 -19.25 -17.39 2.35
C VAL A 14 -19.77 -16.30 1.43
N ALA A 15 -21.09 -16.13 1.31
CA ALA A 15 -21.68 -15.08 0.50
C ALA A 15 -21.31 -13.67 0.99
N ILE A 16 -21.35 -13.43 2.30
CA ILE A 16 -20.97 -12.15 2.90
C ILE A 16 -19.50 -11.85 2.61
N VAL A 17 -18.60 -12.79 2.89
CA VAL A 17 -17.15 -12.63 2.63
C VAL A 17 -16.90 -12.35 1.14
N MET A 18 -17.52 -13.12 0.23
CA MET A 18 -17.38 -12.90 -1.21
C MET A 18 -17.81 -11.49 -1.63
N VAL A 19 -18.95 -11.01 -1.13
CA VAL A 19 -19.48 -9.68 -1.46
C VAL A 19 -18.60 -8.59 -0.85
N THR A 20 -18.21 -8.71 0.43
CA THR A 20 -17.38 -7.69 1.09
C THR A 20 -16.00 -7.62 0.48
N THR A 21 -15.36 -8.74 0.15
CA THR A 21 -14.07 -8.77 -0.55
C THR A 21 -14.18 -8.19 -1.96
N ALA A 22 -15.25 -8.51 -2.71
CA ALA A 22 -15.46 -7.93 -4.04
C ALA A 22 -15.64 -6.41 -3.99
N LEU A 23 -16.41 -5.90 -3.01
CA LEU A 23 -16.57 -4.46 -2.78
C LEU A 23 -15.26 -3.80 -2.35
N ALA A 24 -14.51 -4.42 -1.43
CA ALA A 24 -13.23 -3.92 -0.95
C ALA A 24 -12.18 -3.85 -2.07
N ALA A 25 -12.20 -4.77 -3.02
CA ALA A 25 -11.33 -4.75 -4.19
C ALA A 25 -11.75 -3.68 -5.23
N GLY A 26 -13.06 -3.48 -5.43
CA GLY A 26 -13.59 -2.56 -6.44
C GLY A 26 -13.60 -1.10 -6.02
N ALA A 27 -13.86 -0.81 -4.73
CA ALA A 27 -14.01 0.56 -4.23
C ALA A 27 -12.78 1.45 -4.46
N PRO A 28 -11.53 0.99 -4.23
CA PRO A 28 -10.32 1.78 -4.53
C PRO A 28 -10.21 2.14 -6.01
N VAL A 29 -10.61 1.25 -6.92
CA VAL A 29 -10.58 1.52 -8.37
C VAL A 29 -11.51 2.66 -8.74
N ALA A 30 -12.73 2.65 -8.18
CA ALA A 30 -13.70 3.72 -8.37
C ALA A 30 -13.22 5.03 -7.76
N GLN A 31 -12.69 5.00 -6.53
CA GLN A 31 -12.12 6.16 -5.86
C GLN A 31 -10.96 6.77 -6.67
N ASP A 32 -10.03 5.95 -7.13
CA ASP A 32 -8.87 6.39 -7.90
C ASP A 32 -9.24 7.01 -9.25
N ALA A 33 -10.30 6.50 -9.88
CA ALA A 33 -10.81 7.00 -11.16
C ALA A 33 -11.60 8.30 -11.01
N TYR A 34 -12.34 8.44 -9.91
CA TYR A 34 -13.18 9.60 -9.64
C TYR A 34 -12.42 10.77 -9.01
N LEU A 35 -11.37 10.51 -8.23
CA LEU A 35 -10.63 11.54 -7.50
C LEU A 35 -10.17 12.72 -8.37
N PRO A 36 -9.62 12.53 -9.59
CA PRO A 36 -9.14 13.63 -10.41
C PRO A 36 -10.23 14.60 -10.89
N SER A 37 -11.49 14.13 -11.06
CA SER A 37 -12.60 15.00 -11.44
C SER A 37 -13.03 15.93 -10.30
N ILE A 38 -12.83 15.51 -9.04
CA ILE A 38 -13.13 16.31 -7.84
C ILE A 38 -12.02 17.32 -7.57
N VAL A 39 -10.77 16.85 -7.44
CA VAL A 39 -9.69 17.69 -6.89
C VAL A 39 -8.89 18.43 -7.96
N GLY A 40 -8.98 17.97 -9.21
CA GLY A 40 -8.18 18.43 -10.33
C GLY A 40 -6.74 17.89 -10.32
N ARG A 41 -6.13 17.77 -11.52
CA ARG A 41 -4.82 17.12 -11.71
C ARG A 41 -3.65 17.75 -10.93
N LYS A 42 -3.74 19.05 -10.59
CA LYS A 42 -2.69 19.79 -9.86
C LYS A 42 -2.61 19.42 -8.37
N ARG A 43 -3.67 18.83 -7.79
CA ARG A 43 -3.79 18.54 -6.35
C ARG A 43 -3.82 17.04 -6.03
N LEU A 44 -3.46 16.18 -6.98
CA LEU A 44 -3.53 14.73 -6.82
C LEU A 44 -2.62 14.21 -5.70
N VAL A 45 -1.38 14.69 -5.58
CA VAL A 45 -0.48 14.24 -4.51
C VAL A 45 -1.01 14.61 -3.12
N PRO A 46 -1.37 15.89 -2.83
CA PRO A 46 -2.00 16.24 -1.57
C PRO A 46 -3.28 15.45 -1.27
N ALA A 47 -4.14 15.23 -2.28
CA ALA A 47 -5.39 14.49 -2.11
C ALA A 47 -5.17 13.00 -1.78
N ASN A 48 -4.29 12.33 -2.52
CA ASN A 48 -3.94 10.92 -2.26
C ASN A 48 -3.22 10.75 -0.91
N ALA A 49 -2.33 11.69 -0.56
CA ALA A 49 -1.69 11.68 0.75
C ALA A 49 -2.72 11.79 1.88
N LEU A 50 -3.71 12.68 1.75
CA LEU A 50 -4.79 12.82 2.71
C LEU A 50 -5.65 11.55 2.81
N LEU A 51 -6.05 10.98 1.67
CA LEU A 51 -6.83 9.74 1.62
C LEU A 51 -6.09 8.52 2.17
N SER A 52 -4.75 8.52 2.12
CA SER A 52 -3.93 7.48 2.73
C SER A 52 -3.82 7.62 4.26
N VAL A 53 -3.95 8.84 4.79
CA VAL A 53 -3.73 9.12 6.23
C VAL A 53 -5.02 9.09 7.02
N LEU A 54 -6.10 9.68 6.51
CA LEU A 54 -7.35 9.85 7.27
C LEU A 54 -7.89 8.52 7.82
N PRO A 55 -7.95 7.42 7.05
CA PRO A 55 -8.41 6.14 7.58
C PRO A 55 -7.51 5.64 8.71
N GLN A 56 -6.19 5.78 8.57
CA GLN A 56 -5.20 5.33 9.55
C GLN A 56 -5.29 6.15 10.84
N ALA A 57 -5.42 7.48 10.73
CA ALA A 57 -5.59 8.38 11.87
C ALA A 57 -6.89 8.12 12.63
N LEU A 58 -7.99 7.83 11.90
CA LEU A 58 -9.27 7.48 12.52
C LEU A 58 -9.20 6.15 13.27
N LEU A 59 -8.59 5.13 12.66
CA LEU A 59 -8.39 3.82 13.30
C LEU A 59 -7.52 3.94 14.55
N LEU A 60 -6.43 4.72 14.49
CA LEU A 60 -5.59 5.00 15.65
C LEU A 60 -6.36 5.75 16.74
N ALA A 61 -7.12 6.79 16.39
CA ALA A 61 -7.94 7.53 17.34
C ALA A 61 -9.00 6.63 18.01
N LEU A 62 -9.63 5.74 17.24
CA LEU A 62 -10.58 4.76 17.76
C LEU A 62 -9.90 3.76 18.71
N ALA A 63 -8.71 3.29 18.35
CA ALA A 63 -7.92 2.38 19.19
C ALA A 63 -7.52 3.00 20.53
N LEU A 64 -7.14 4.28 20.53
CA LEU A 64 -6.79 5.00 21.75
C LEU A 64 -8.03 5.39 22.58
N ALA A 65 -9.15 5.73 21.94
CA ALA A 65 -10.37 6.16 22.61
C ALA A 65 -11.14 5.00 23.25
N VAL A 66 -11.09 3.81 22.64
CA VAL A 66 -11.81 2.63 23.13
C VAL A 66 -10.87 1.41 23.11
N PRO A 67 -9.93 1.28 24.07
CA PRO A 67 -9.03 0.14 24.13
C PRO A 67 -9.79 -1.20 24.21
N SER A 68 -10.93 -1.22 24.90
CA SER A 68 -11.82 -2.37 25.03
C SER A 68 -12.52 -2.79 23.74
N ALA A 69 -12.59 -1.93 22.72
CA ALA A 69 -13.18 -2.28 21.43
C ALA A 69 -12.37 -3.36 20.70
N TRP A 70 -11.07 -3.46 21.01
CA TRP A 70 -10.18 -4.48 20.46
C TRP A 70 -10.26 -5.81 21.22
N GLU A 71 -10.67 -5.77 22.48
CA GLU A 71 -10.59 -6.93 23.36
C GLU A 71 -11.86 -7.77 23.42
N ARG A 72 -13.06 -7.25 23.08
CA ARG A 72 -14.27 -8.04 23.42
C ARG A 72 -15.63 -7.74 22.80
N ASP A 73 -15.79 -6.93 21.76
CA ASP A 73 -17.13 -6.75 21.16
C ASP A 73 -17.12 -6.66 19.63
N GLU A 74 -17.13 -7.83 18.98
CA GLU A 74 -17.44 -7.97 17.54
C GLU A 74 -18.71 -7.19 17.18
N PHE A 75 -19.67 -7.10 18.12
CA PHE A 75 -20.91 -6.35 17.95
C PHE A 75 -20.69 -4.84 17.81
N VAL A 76 -19.83 -4.23 18.62
CA VAL A 76 -19.55 -2.79 18.53
C VAL A 76 -18.85 -2.45 17.22
N PHE A 77 -17.88 -3.26 16.82
CA PHE A 77 -17.23 -3.13 15.51
C PHE A 77 -18.25 -3.24 14.37
N LEU A 78 -19.13 -4.23 14.42
CA LEU A 78 -20.17 -4.46 13.42
C LEU A 78 -21.17 -3.30 13.35
N VAL A 79 -21.56 -2.72 14.48
CA VAL A 79 -22.42 -1.52 14.53
C VAL A 79 -21.72 -0.32 13.90
N ILE A 80 -20.45 -0.06 14.25
CA ILE A 80 -19.66 1.04 13.68
C ILE A 80 -19.60 0.90 12.15
N VAL A 81 -19.25 -0.29 11.65
CA VAL A 81 -19.16 -0.55 10.21
C VAL A 81 -20.53 -0.38 9.53
N THR A 82 -21.59 -0.94 10.12
CA THR A 82 -22.95 -0.93 9.57
C THR A 82 -23.54 0.49 9.50
N VAL A 83 -23.17 1.38 10.42
CA VAL A 83 -23.61 2.80 10.39
C VAL A 83 -22.70 3.63 9.48
N SER A 84 -21.39 3.38 9.47
CA SER A 84 -20.42 4.20 8.75
C SER A 84 -20.52 4.04 7.23
N LEU A 85 -20.80 2.83 6.73
CA LEU A 85 -20.91 2.56 5.29
C LEU A 85 -22.08 3.32 4.63
N PRO A 86 -23.33 3.23 5.13
CA PRO A 86 -24.44 4.01 4.61
C PRO A 86 -24.23 5.52 4.76
N ALA A 87 -23.68 5.97 5.91
CA ALA A 87 -23.37 7.38 6.11
C ALA A 87 -22.36 7.88 5.07
N ALA A 88 -21.30 7.11 4.80
CA ALA A 88 -20.33 7.43 3.75
C ALA A 88 -20.98 7.45 2.36
N ALA A 89 -21.86 6.49 2.04
CA ALA A 89 -22.60 6.47 0.77
C ALA A 89 -23.51 7.70 0.61
N LEU A 90 -24.22 8.11 1.67
CA LEU A 90 -25.06 9.30 1.67
C LEU A 90 -24.24 10.59 1.51
N LEU A 91 -23.10 10.69 2.20
CA LEU A 91 -22.18 11.81 2.04
C LEU A 91 -21.59 11.86 0.62
N PHE A 92 -21.33 10.70 0.02
CA PHE A 92 -20.83 10.59 -1.35
C PHE A 92 -21.84 11.09 -2.39
N LEU A 93 -23.16 10.90 -2.16
CA LEU A 93 -24.21 11.48 -3.03
C LEU A 93 -24.18 13.01 -3.08
N GLY A 94 -23.61 13.66 -2.05
CA GLY A 94 -23.42 15.11 -2.03
C GLY A 94 -22.22 15.62 -2.85
N VAL A 95 -21.38 14.72 -3.38
CA VAL A 95 -20.19 15.10 -4.15
C VAL A 95 -20.60 15.42 -5.59
N GLY A 96 -20.77 16.72 -5.88
CA GLY A 96 -21.14 17.21 -7.21
C GLY A 96 -19.98 17.31 -8.20
N ALA A 97 -19.29 16.20 -8.50
CA ALA A 97 -18.28 16.21 -9.57
C ALA A 97 -18.97 16.10 -10.94
N ILE A 98 -18.57 16.97 -11.88
CA ILE A 98 -19.06 16.94 -13.25
C ILE A 98 -18.29 15.85 -14.00
N GLU A 99 -18.96 14.73 -14.32
CA GLU A 99 -18.42 13.71 -15.22
C GLU A 99 -18.85 13.99 -16.66
N GLU A 100 -17.92 13.84 -17.61
CA GLU A 100 -18.29 13.73 -19.02
C GLU A 100 -19.14 12.46 -19.20
N PRO A 101 -20.25 12.52 -19.97
CA PRO A 101 -21.10 11.35 -20.18
C PRO A 101 -20.27 10.19 -20.75
N PRO A 102 -20.44 8.96 -20.24
CA PRO A 102 -19.64 7.84 -20.68
C PRO A 102 -19.86 7.60 -22.18
N PRO A 103 -18.78 7.33 -22.95
CA PRO A 103 -18.94 6.99 -24.35
C PRO A 103 -19.79 5.71 -24.50
N PRO A 104 -20.42 5.50 -25.68
CA PRO A 104 -21.20 4.30 -25.95
C PRO A 104 -20.40 3.04 -25.60
N ARG A 105 -21.01 2.14 -24.81
CA ARG A 105 -20.35 0.90 -24.38
C ARG A 105 -20.00 0.05 -25.60
N ALA A 106 -18.72 -0.32 -25.70
CA ALA A 106 -18.18 -1.08 -26.83
C ALA A 106 -18.02 -2.58 -26.50
N GLY A 107 -18.48 -3.00 -25.32
CA GLY A 107 -18.34 -4.34 -24.77
C GLY A 107 -17.12 -4.46 -23.86
N ILE A 108 -17.26 -5.23 -22.77
CA ILE A 108 -16.27 -5.34 -21.68
C ILE A 108 -14.87 -5.68 -22.22
N TRP A 109 -14.77 -6.68 -23.11
CA TRP A 109 -13.49 -7.11 -23.68
C TRP A 109 -12.79 -6.05 -24.52
N ARG A 110 -13.54 -5.31 -25.33
CA ARG A 110 -12.99 -4.26 -26.20
C ARG A 110 -12.52 -3.07 -25.37
N GLU A 111 -13.28 -2.73 -24.34
CA GLU A 111 -12.92 -1.68 -23.39
C GLU A 111 -11.70 -2.05 -22.55
N MET A 112 -11.61 -3.30 -22.08
CA MET A 112 -10.40 -3.83 -21.43
C MET A 112 -9.19 -3.77 -22.37
N ALA A 113 -9.34 -4.21 -23.62
CA ALA A 113 -8.28 -4.17 -24.61
C ALA A 113 -7.81 -2.74 -24.92
N GLU A 114 -8.71 -1.74 -24.91
CA GLU A 114 -8.34 -0.33 -25.05
C GLU A 114 -7.48 0.14 -23.87
N GLY A 115 -7.88 -0.18 -22.63
CA GLY A 115 -7.11 0.16 -21.42
C GLY A 115 -5.72 -0.49 -21.41
N ILE A 116 -5.64 -1.80 -21.72
CA ILE A 116 -4.39 -2.54 -21.85
C ILE A 116 -3.53 -1.95 -22.97
N GLY A 117 -4.11 -1.72 -24.15
CA GLY A 117 -3.42 -1.16 -25.29
C GLY A 117 -2.83 0.22 -25.00
N PHE A 118 -3.54 1.06 -24.24
CA PHE A 118 -3.02 2.34 -23.77
C PHE A 118 -1.85 2.16 -22.79
N ALA A 119 -2.02 1.33 -21.76
CA ALA A 119 -0.99 1.09 -20.76
C ALA A 119 0.32 0.53 -21.36
N VAL A 120 0.20 -0.38 -22.33
CA VAL A 120 1.35 -0.98 -23.04
C VAL A 120 2.04 0.01 -23.97
N LYS A 121 1.31 0.95 -24.59
CA LYS A 121 1.90 1.98 -25.45
C LYS A 121 2.63 3.07 -24.67
N GLN A 122 2.21 3.36 -23.44
CA GLN A 122 2.85 4.38 -22.63
C GLN A 122 4.04 3.81 -21.83
N PRO A 123 5.28 4.27 -22.06
CA PRO A 123 6.46 3.72 -21.39
C PRO A 123 6.42 3.90 -19.87
N VAL A 124 5.89 5.02 -19.39
CA VAL A 124 5.77 5.32 -17.96
C VAL A 124 4.77 4.38 -17.26
N LEU A 125 3.62 4.07 -17.88
CA LEU A 125 2.65 3.14 -17.28
C LEU A 125 3.18 1.70 -17.24
N ARG A 126 3.92 1.27 -18.27
CA ARG A 126 4.60 -0.03 -18.23
C ARG A 126 5.61 -0.11 -17.09
N ALA A 127 6.39 0.94 -16.88
CA ALA A 127 7.35 0.98 -15.78
C ALA A 127 6.65 0.95 -14.41
N ILE A 128 5.53 1.67 -14.25
CA ILE A 128 4.69 1.61 -13.05
C ILE A 128 4.14 0.19 -12.85
N ALA A 129 3.58 -0.42 -13.90
CA ALA A 129 3.05 -1.78 -13.84
C ALA A 129 4.11 -2.80 -13.44
N ALA A 130 5.30 -2.71 -14.05
CA ALA A 130 6.43 -3.57 -13.73
C ALA A 130 6.91 -3.39 -12.29
N TYR A 131 7.06 -2.13 -11.83
CA TYR A 131 7.42 -1.85 -10.45
C TYR A 131 6.39 -2.42 -9.48
N LEU A 132 5.09 -2.11 -9.66
CA LEU A 132 4.03 -2.54 -8.75
C LEU A 132 3.88 -4.08 -8.72
N GLY A 133 3.96 -4.72 -9.88
CA GLY A 133 3.92 -6.18 -9.96
C GLY A 133 5.14 -6.82 -9.30
N LEU A 134 6.35 -6.33 -9.60
CA LEU A 134 7.57 -6.87 -9.04
C LEU A 134 7.67 -6.61 -7.52
N SER A 135 7.25 -5.44 -7.04
CA SER A 135 7.19 -5.14 -5.62
C SER A 135 6.18 -5.99 -4.87
N ALA A 136 5.02 -6.29 -5.48
CA ALA A 136 4.02 -7.16 -4.86
C ALA A 136 4.48 -8.63 -4.82
N LEU A 137 5.11 -9.12 -5.90
CA LEU A 137 5.67 -10.47 -5.97
C LEU A 137 6.78 -10.72 -4.95
N LEU A 138 7.57 -9.68 -4.64
CA LEU A 138 8.75 -9.76 -3.78
C LEU A 138 8.50 -9.21 -2.37
N ALA A 139 7.29 -8.77 -2.05
CA ALA A 139 6.97 -8.19 -0.74
C ALA A 139 7.27 -9.19 0.39
N GLU A 140 6.92 -10.45 0.17
CA GLU A 140 7.12 -11.55 1.13
C GLU A 140 8.58 -11.70 1.58
N LEU A 141 9.55 -11.44 0.70
CA LEU A 141 10.98 -11.47 1.06
C LEU A 141 11.33 -10.44 2.15
N ALA A 142 10.72 -9.26 2.07
CA ALA A 142 11.00 -8.18 3.01
C ALA A 142 10.23 -8.35 4.32
N ASP A 143 9.01 -8.87 4.25
CA ASP A 143 8.17 -9.12 5.43
C ASP A 143 8.70 -10.29 6.26
N GLU A 144 9.05 -11.42 5.64
CA GLU A 144 9.66 -12.57 6.32
C GLU A 144 10.96 -12.22 7.07
N VAL A 145 11.83 -11.40 6.46
CA VAL A 145 13.08 -10.95 7.10
C VAL A 145 12.79 -10.00 8.27
N ALA A 146 11.78 -9.14 8.13
CA ALA A 146 11.37 -8.26 9.20
C ALA A 146 10.75 -9.03 10.38
N ASP A 147 9.94 -10.04 10.10
CA ASP A 147 9.28 -10.84 11.13
C ASP A 147 10.31 -11.66 11.92
N LYS A 148 11.29 -12.28 11.24
CA LYS A 148 12.42 -12.92 11.92
C LYS A 148 13.27 -11.94 12.72
N ALA A 149 13.49 -10.74 12.20
CA ALA A 149 14.22 -9.71 12.93
C ALA A 149 13.46 -9.26 14.18
N LEU A 150 12.12 -9.22 14.12
CA LEU A 150 11.26 -8.95 15.26
C LEU A 150 11.34 -10.08 16.30
N ASP A 151 11.28 -11.35 15.89
CA ASP A 151 11.42 -12.50 16.79
C ASP A 151 12.74 -12.43 17.58
N VAL A 152 13.85 -12.14 16.90
CA VAL A 152 15.16 -11.94 17.54
C VAL A 152 15.13 -10.80 18.57
N VAL A 153 14.46 -9.69 18.26
CA VAL A 153 14.33 -8.56 19.20
C VAL A 153 13.45 -8.94 20.39
N ILE A 154 12.35 -9.67 20.17
CA ILE A 154 11.45 -10.12 21.24
C ILE A 154 12.19 -11.07 22.18
N ASP A 155 12.91 -12.06 21.64
CA ASP A 155 13.67 -13.02 22.44
C ASP A 155 14.75 -12.32 23.29
N LEU A 156 15.42 -11.29 22.75
CA LEU A 156 16.41 -10.49 23.48
C LEU A 156 15.79 -9.53 24.50
N SER A 157 14.63 -8.93 24.17
CA SER A 157 13.96 -7.94 25.02
C SER A 157 13.10 -8.56 26.13
N ALA A 158 12.70 -9.82 25.99
CA ALA A 158 12.10 -10.63 27.05
C ALA A 158 13.00 -10.76 28.29
N MET A 159 14.26 -10.34 28.21
CA MET A 159 15.15 -10.28 29.37
C MET A 159 15.07 -9.00 30.21
N ASP A 160 14.67 -7.81 29.70
CA ASP A 160 14.75 -6.57 30.51
C ASP A 160 13.90 -5.35 30.05
N MET A 161 13.07 -5.43 28.98
CA MET A 161 12.35 -4.24 28.48
C MET A 161 11.04 -3.94 29.24
N PRO A 162 10.81 -2.70 29.72
CA PRO A 162 9.53 -2.29 30.29
C PRO A 162 8.39 -2.43 29.28
N LEU A 163 7.26 -3.02 29.69
CA LEU A 163 6.08 -3.24 28.84
C LEU A 163 5.60 -1.97 28.11
N GLY A 164 5.74 -0.80 28.72
CA GLY A 164 5.39 0.49 28.12
C GLY A 164 6.27 0.87 26.93
N GLU A 165 7.57 0.55 26.96
CA GLU A 165 8.49 0.77 25.84
C GLU A 165 8.21 -0.21 24.71
N TYR A 166 7.93 -1.48 25.03
CA TYR A 166 7.53 -2.49 24.05
C TYR A 166 6.25 -2.08 23.31
N ILE A 167 5.21 -1.63 24.04
CA ILE A 167 3.94 -1.16 23.46
C ILE A 167 4.14 0.11 22.63
N TRP A 168 4.97 1.05 23.10
CA TRP A 168 5.28 2.26 22.33
C TRP A 168 6.02 1.92 21.03
N TRP A 169 7.00 1.01 21.08
CA TRP A 169 7.75 0.56 19.90
C TRP A 169 6.90 -0.23 18.91
N SER A 170 6.10 -1.19 19.37
CA SER A 170 5.18 -1.94 18.50
C SER A 170 4.13 -1.02 17.87
N SER A 171 3.68 0.00 18.60
CA SER A 171 2.75 1.02 18.10
C SER A 171 3.42 2.01 17.13
N MET A 172 4.71 2.33 17.28
CA MET A 172 5.41 3.26 16.38
C MET A 172 5.94 2.57 15.12
N ALA A 173 6.33 1.29 15.25
CA ALA A 173 6.58 0.38 14.14
C ALA A 173 5.28 -0.12 13.47
N SER A 174 4.12 0.16 14.06
CA SER A 174 2.83 -0.18 13.45
C SER A 174 2.61 0.61 12.16
N SER A 175 1.79 0.04 11.27
CA SER A 175 1.43 0.62 9.98
C SER A 175 0.88 2.05 10.07
N TYR A 176 0.33 2.47 11.22
CA TYR A 176 -0.31 3.78 11.40
C TYR A 176 0.69 4.94 11.37
N GLY A 177 1.77 4.87 12.14
CA GLY A 177 2.78 5.94 12.24
C GLY A 177 3.55 6.11 10.94
N VAL A 178 3.88 4.98 10.30
CA VAL A 178 4.58 4.92 9.02
C VAL A 178 3.74 5.52 7.89
N ALA A 179 2.43 5.25 7.87
CA ALA A 179 1.51 5.83 6.89
C ALA A 179 1.44 7.36 6.99
N LEU A 180 1.38 7.90 8.21
CA LEU A 180 1.39 9.35 8.43
C LEU A 180 2.70 9.98 7.97
N LEU A 181 3.84 9.39 8.34
CA LEU A 181 5.16 9.86 7.95
C LEU A 181 5.34 9.82 6.43
N GLY A 182 4.96 8.72 5.79
CA GLY A 182 5.05 8.55 4.34
C GLY A 182 4.21 9.58 3.59
N ALA A 183 2.97 9.79 4.01
CA ALA A 183 2.11 10.80 3.39
C ALA A 183 2.60 12.24 3.62
N LEU A 184 3.12 12.55 4.80
CA LEU A 184 3.72 13.86 5.09
C LEU A 184 4.94 14.10 4.18
N LEU A 185 5.85 13.13 4.07
CA LEU A 185 6.99 13.23 3.18
C LEU A 185 6.56 13.36 1.72
N ALA A 186 5.52 12.64 1.29
CA ALA A 186 4.97 12.81 -0.05
C ALA A 186 4.47 14.25 -0.28
N LEU A 187 3.75 14.81 0.68
CA LEU A 187 3.25 16.19 0.63
C LEU A 187 4.38 17.23 0.59
N LEU A 188 5.44 17.04 1.38
CA LEU A 188 6.53 18.00 1.48
C LEU A 188 7.48 17.94 0.28
N LEU A 189 7.80 16.74 -0.21
CA LEU A 189 8.82 16.56 -1.24
C LEU A 189 8.27 16.63 -2.68
N HIS A 190 6.98 16.36 -2.92
CA HIS A 190 6.46 16.33 -4.29
C HIS A 190 6.55 17.68 -5.01
N ARG A 191 6.45 18.80 -4.28
CA ARG A 191 6.55 20.15 -4.87
C ARG A 191 7.94 20.43 -5.43
N ARG A 192 8.98 19.80 -4.88
CA ARG A 192 10.38 19.99 -5.28
C ARG A 192 10.84 18.97 -6.32
N LEU A 193 10.43 17.71 -6.15
CA LEU A 193 10.92 16.61 -6.99
C LEU A 193 9.96 16.28 -8.15
N GLY A 194 8.68 16.59 -8.02
CA GLY A 194 7.63 16.04 -8.87
C GLY A 194 7.30 14.59 -8.50
N ALA A 195 6.09 14.14 -8.82
CA ALA A 195 5.58 12.84 -8.35
C ALA A 195 6.43 11.65 -8.84
N PHE A 196 6.76 11.58 -10.13
CA PHE A 196 7.51 10.43 -10.66
C PHE A 196 8.94 10.35 -10.11
N ARG A 197 9.65 11.49 -9.98
CA ARG A 197 11.01 11.49 -9.42
C ARG A 197 11.03 11.19 -7.94
N LEU A 198 10.04 11.74 -7.21
CA LEU A 198 9.86 11.43 -5.80
C LEU A 198 9.73 9.92 -5.60
N ALA A 199 8.90 9.24 -6.40
CA ALA A 199 8.67 7.80 -6.25
C ALA A 199 9.94 6.96 -6.31
N TRP A 200 10.70 7.03 -7.41
CA TRP A 200 11.92 6.21 -7.53
C TRP A 200 13.00 6.66 -6.53
N SER A 201 13.09 7.96 -6.22
CA SER A 201 14.07 8.45 -5.24
C SER A 201 13.76 7.95 -3.82
N ALA A 202 12.48 7.88 -3.45
CA ALA A 202 12.06 7.37 -2.16
C ALA A 202 12.46 5.91 -2.00
N VAL A 203 12.21 5.07 -3.00
CA VAL A 203 12.62 3.66 -3.00
C VAL A 203 14.15 3.53 -2.93
N LEU A 204 14.90 4.23 -3.79
CA LEU A 204 16.37 4.12 -3.79
C LEU A 204 17.01 4.53 -2.47
N VAL A 205 16.45 5.53 -1.80
CA VAL A 205 16.97 6.03 -0.52
C VAL A 205 16.53 5.14 0.64
N SER A 206 15.30 4.64 0.62
CA SER A 206 14.72 3.93 1.76
C SER A 206 15.08 2.45 1.82
N GLN A 207 15.11 1.75 0.69
CA GLN A 207 15.28 0.29 0.68
C GLN A 207 16.63 -0.20 1.22
N PRO A 208 17.76 0.52 1.08
CA PRO A 208 19.02 0.10 1.71
C PRO A 208 18.95 -0.02 3.23
N PHE A 209 18.02 0.66 3.90
CA PHE A 209 17.84 0.56 5.34
C PHE A 209 17.33 -0.82 5.78
N THR A 210 16.75 -1.63 4.88
CA THR A 210 16.37 -3.02 5.17
C THR A 210 17.56 -3.86 5.65
N LEU A 211 18.80 -3.54 5.23
CA LEU A 211 20.01 -4.19 5.73
C LEU A 211 20.21 -4.05 7.25
N LEU A 212 19.65 -3.01 7.87
CA LEU A 212 19.74 -2.80 9.31
C LEU A 212 18.96 -3.85 10.11
N LEU A 213 18.02 -4.58 9.48
CA LEU A 213 17.35 -5.72 10.11
C LEU A 213 18.34 -6.82 10.51
N ALA A 214 19.49 -6.94 9.83
CA ALA A 214 20.53 -7.88 10.21
C ALA A 214 21.29 -7.49 11.50
N LEU A 215 21.09 -6.27 11.99
CA LEU A 215 21.64 -5.79 13.27
C LEU A 215 20.63 -5.93 14.42
N SER A 216 19.48 -6.56 14.18
CA SER A 216 18.44 -6.74 15.21
C SER A 216 18.88 -7.59 16.41
N GLY A 217 19.92 -8.41 16.23
CA GLY A 217 20.48 -9.24 17.29
C GLY A 217 21.62 -8.61 18.11
N THR A 218 22.01 -7.35 17.84
CA THR A 218 23.08 -6.69 18.60
C THR A 218 22.56 -6.02 19.88
N ASP A 219 23.46 -5.51 20.71
CA ASP A 219 23.10 -4.56 21.77
C ASP A 219 22.31 -3.40 21.16
N HIS A 220 21.13 -3.06 21.71
CA HIS A 220 20.16 -2.11 21.15
C HIS A 220 19.52 -2.52 19.81
N GLY A 221 19.45 -3.82 19.50
CA GLY A 221 18.87 -4.36 18.27
C GLY A 221 17.47 -3.86 17.92
N HIS A 222 16.66 -3.48 18.92
CA HIS A 222 15.35 -2.85 18.73
C HIS A 222 15.42 -1.53 17.93
N LEU A 223 16.47 -0.72 18.10
CA LEU A 223 16.67 0.52 17.33
C LEU A 223 16.94 0.21 15.85
N TRP A 224 17.80 -0.78 15.60
CA TRP A 224 18.14 -1.19 14.24
C TRP A 224 16.95 -1.82 13.53
N TYR A 225 16.20 -2.67 14.22
CA TYR A 225 14.95 -3.22 13.73
C TYR A 225 13.97 -2.11 13.33
N ALA A 226 13.77 -1.13 14.21
CA ALA A 226 12.83 -0.06 13.95
C ALA A 226 13.22 0.78 12.74
N ILE A 227 14.48 1.20 12.63
CA ILE A 227 14.94 1.95 11.45
C ILE A 227 14.83 1.07 10.19
N GLY A 228 15.23 -0.20 10.30
CA GLY A 228 15.21 -1.17 9.21
C GLY A 228 13.82 -1.54 8.71
N LYS A 229 12.77 -1.40 9.52
CA LYS A 229 11.37 -1.60 9.12
C LYS A 229 10.70 -0.28 8.71
N VAL A 230 10.84 0.78 9.50
CA VAL A 230 10.14 2.06 9.30
C VAL A 230 10.62 2.78 8.05
N ALA A 231 11.94 2.86 7.81
CA ALA A 231 12.45 3.62 6.67
C ALA A 231 12.02 3.01 5.32
N PRO A 232 12.22 1.69 5.04
CA PRO A 232 11.77 1.08 3.79
C PRO A 232 10.26 1.20 3.58
N LEU A 233 9.44 0.92 4.60
CA LEU A 233 7.98 1.03 4.51
C LEU A 233 7.55 2.47 4.22
N THR A 234 8.15 3.46 4.89
CA THR A 234 7.87 4.88 4.63
C THR A 234 8.14 5.23 3.16
N GLY A 235 9.28 4.80 2.61
CA GLY A 235 9.62 5.05 1.22
C GLY A 235 8.68 4.35 0.23
N THR A 236 8.23 3.13 0.56
CA THR A 236 7.21 2.41 -0.22
C THR A 236 5.88 3.17 -0.25
N ILE A 237 5.43 3.73 0.88
CA ILE A 237 4.21 4.55 0.96
C ILE A 237 4.36 5.85 0.15
N VAL A 238 5.49 6.55 0.28
CA VAL A 238 5.80 7.74 -0.53
C VAL A 238 5.74 7.40 -2.02
N ALA A 239 6.35 6.28 -2.43
CA ALA A 239 6.34 5.82 -3.81
C ALA A 239 4.93 5.45 -4.29
N ALA A 240 4.14 4.75 -3.48
CA ALA A 240 2.76 4.38 -3.81
C ALA A 240 1.89 5.63 -4.07
N ILE A 241 1.91 6.61 -3.15
CA ILE A 241 1.17 7.87 -3.29
C ILE A 241 1.62 8.63 -4.55
N ALA A 242 2.93 8.70 -4.78
CA ALA A 242 3.49 9.46 -5.88
C ALA A 242 3.23 8.80 -7.25
N LEU A 243 3.35 7.47 -7.37
CA LEU A 243 3.04 6.74 -8.61
C LEU A 243 1.55 6.74 -8.90
N LEU A 244 0.69 6.59 -7.88
CA LEU A 244 -0.76 6.73 -8.02
C LEU A 244 -1.13 8.10 -8.58
N SER A 245 -0.60 9.16 -7.97
CA SER A 245 -0.85 10.54 -8.39
C SER A 245 -0.33 10.80 -9.80
N HIS A 246 0.84 10.28 -10.15
CA HIS A 246 1.40 10.42 -11.48
C HIS A 246 0.56 9.68 -12.53
N ARG A 247 0.13 8.45 -12.24
CA ARG A 247 -0.77 7.64 -13.08
C ARG A 247 -2.07 8.38 -13.37
N GLN A 248 -2.70 8.94 -12.34
CA GLN A 248 -3.92 9.74 -12.47
C GLN A 248 -3.68 10.99 -13.33
N ALA A 249 -2.51 11.62 -13.22
CA ALA A 249 -2.18 12.83 -13.98
C ALA A 249 -1.92 12.58 -15.47
N ILE A 250 -1.41 11.41 -15.86
CA ILE A 250 -1.07 11.07 -17.26
C ILE A 250 -2.17 10.29 -17.99
N THR A 251 -3.07 9.63 -17.26
CA THR A 251 -4.11 8.79 -17.86
C THR A 251 -5.33 9.65 -18.24
N PRO A 252 -5.91 9.50 -19.44
CA PRO A 252 -7.18 10.13 -19.79
C PRO A 252 -8.32 9.63 -18.88
N ASP A 253 -9.25 10.51 -18.50
CA ASP A 253 -10.29 10.19 -17.50
C ASP A 253 -11.11 8.95 -17.90
N ARG A 254 -11.47 8.84 -19.20
CA ARG A 254 -12.19 7.67 -19.74
C ARG A 254 -11.44 6.34 -19.61
N LEU A 255 -10.11 6.34 -19.51
CA LEU A 255 -9.29 5.13 -19.40
C LEU A 255 -8.82 4.87 -17.97
N LEU A 256 -9.04 5.83 -17.05
CA LEU A 256 -8.46 5.79 -15.72
C LEU A 256 -8.92 4.56 -14.94
N GLY A 257 -10.22 4.31 -14.87
CA GLY A 257 -10.76 3.10 -14.21
C GLY A 257 -10.24 1.80 -14.83
N ARG A 258 -10.01 1.76 -16.15
CA ARG A 258 -9.52 0.58 -16.87
C ARG A 258 -8.05 0.30 -16.58
N VAL A 259 -7.22 1.35 -16.58
CA VAL A 259 -5.80 1.26 -16.23
C VAL A 259 -5.62 0.94 -14.74
N CYS A 260 -6.43 1.53 -13.86
CA CYS A 260 -6.44 1.19 -12.44
C CYS A 260 -6.81 -0.27 -12.20
N GLY A 261 -7.89 -0.75 -12.83
CA GLY A 261 -8.31 -2.15 -12.72
C GLY A 261 -7.25 -3.12 -13.25
N LEU A 262 -6.61 -2.82 -14.39
CA LEU A 262 -5.51 -3.62 -14.91
C LEU A 262 -4.35 -3.72 -13.90
N LEU A 263 -3.95 -2.59 -13.33
CA LEU A 263 -2.85 -2.55 -12.36
C LEU A 263 -3.21 -3.30 -11.07
N LEU A 264 -4.46 -3.18 -10.60
CA LEU A 264 -4.96 -3.94 -9.45
C LEU A 264 -4.87 -5.45 -9.69
N VAL A 265 -5.26 -5.91 -10.89
CA VAL A 265 -5.15 -7.33 -11.26
C VAL A 265 -3.70 -7.78 -11.31
N ILE A 266 -2.81 -6.98 -11.91
CA ILE A 266 -1.37 -7.27 -11.96
C ILE A 266 -0.79 -7.39 -10.55
N THR A 267 -1.08 -6.42 -9.66
CA THR A 267 -0.57 -6.44 -8.29
C THR A 267 -1.17 -7.57 -7.48
N GLY A 268 -2.46 -7.85 -7.62
CA GLY A 268 -3.14 -8.92 -6.89
C GLY A 268 -2.65 -10.31 -7.30
N LEU A 269 -2.48 -10.55 -8.60
CA LEU A 269 -1.89 -11.81 -9.09
C LEU A 269 -0.43 -11.95 -8.68
N ALA A 270 0.34 -10.86 -8.75
CA ALA A 270 1.73 -10.87 -8.32
C ALA A 270 1.87 -11.14 -6.82
N GLY A 271 1.04 -10.52 -5.97
CA GLY A 271 0.97 -10.79 -4.54
C GLY A 271 0.60 -12.25 -4.26
N ALA A 272 -0.47 -12.76 -4.87
CA ALA A 272 -0.85 -14.17 -4.70
C ALA A 272 0.23 -15.16 -5.15
N LEU A 273 1.02 -14.81 -6.17
CA LEU A 273 2.21 -15.59 -6.55
C LEU A 273 3.35 -15.43 -5.55
N GLY A 274 3.50 -14.27 -4.93
CA GLY A 274 4.46 -14.00 -3.86
C GLY A 274 4.18 -14.83 -2.61
N ASP A 275 2.92 -14.94 -2.21
CA ASP A 275 2.49 -15.79 -1.09
C ASP A 275 2.89 -17.27 -1.33
N LEU A 276 2.83 -17.74 -2.58
CA LEU A 276 3.31 -19.10 -2.91
C LEU A 276 4.83 -19.27 -2.80
N LEU A 277 5.59 -18.18 -2.75
CA LEU A 277 7.04 -18.18 -2.56
C LEU A 277 7.44 -18.17 -1.08
N GLU A 278 6.51 -17.97 -0.15
CA GLU A 278 6.75 -17.91 1.31
C GLU A 278 7.58 -19.11 1.78
N ALA A 279 7.10 -20.34 1.57
CA ALA A 279 7.79 -21.55 2.03
C ALA A 279 9.20 -21.74 1.41
N PRO A 280 9.41 -21.57 0.09
CA PRO A 280 10.75 -21.54 -0.50
C PRO A 280 11.67 -20.46 0.10
N VAL A 281 11.14 -19.27 0.36
CA VAL A 281 11.88 -18.13 0.94
C VAL A 281 12.29 -18.45 2.37
N GLU A 282 11.36 -18.95 3.17
CA GLU A 282 11.61 -19.37 4.54
C GLU A 282 12.70 -20.45 4.57
N TRP A 283 12.59 -21.46 3.70
CA TRP A 283 13.59 -22.52 3.56
C TRP A 283 14.97 -21.97 3.21
N PHE A 284 15.05 -21.04 2.26
CA PHE A 284 16.30 -20.41 1.86
C PHE A 284 16.95 -19.61 3.00
N ILE A 285 16.15 -18.84 3.74
CA ILE A 285 16.64 -18.07 4.90
C ILE A 285 17.12 -19.02 6.01
N ARG A 286 16.39 -20.12 6.27
CA ARG A 286 16.81 -21.16 7.23
C ARG A 286 18.12 -21.84 6.82
N LEU A 287 18.32 -22.07 5.52
CA LEU A 287 19.55 -22.65 5.00
C LEU A 287 20.76 -21.72 5.18
N SER A 288 20.54 -20.40 5.18
CA SER A 288 21.60 -19.40 5.29
C SER A 288 22.22 -19.24 6.69
N GLY A 289 21.69 -19.91 7.72
CA GLY A 289 22.34 -19.98 9.03
C GLY A 289 21.40 -20.33 10.19
N SER A 290 21.99 -20.76 11.31
CA SER A 290 21.27 -20.94 12.59
C SER A 290 20.73 -19.59 13.07
N LEU A 291 19.42 -19.53 13.31
CA LEU A 291 18.59 -18.36 13.62
C LEU A 291 19.00 -17.56 14.88
N SER A 292 20.08 -17.95 15.55
CA SER A 292 20.52 -17.41 16.84
C SER A 292 21.58 -16.31 16.74
N THR A 293 22.05 -15.96 15.54
CA THR A 293 23.11 -14.94 15.36
C THR A 293 22.64 -13.80 14.46
N PRO A 294 22.96 -12.52 14.79
CA PRO A 294 22.56 -11.36 13.99
C PRO A 294 22.97 -11.49 12.51
N SER A 295 24.14 -12.09 12.25
CA SER A 295 24.67 -12.34 10.91
C SER A 295 23.83 -13.29 10.05
N ALA A 296 22.96 -14.11 10.64
CA ALA A 296 22.12 -15.06 9.91
C ALA A 296 21.03 -14.38 9.07
N LEU A 297 20.63 -13.16 9.44
CA LEU A 297 19.61 -12.38 8.70
C LEU A 297 20.20 -11.59 7.52
N LEU A 298 21.52 -11.40 7.48
CA LEU A 298 22.17 -10.59 6.46
C LEU A 298 21.90 -11.07 5.02
N PRO A 299 21.97 -12.37 4.69
CA PRO A 299 21.67 -12.84 3.33
C PRO A 299 20.23 -12.54 2.91
N GLY A 300 19.26 -12.75 3.81
CA GLY A 300 17.85 -12.44 3.57
C GLY A 300 17.63 -10.93 3.40
N ALA A 301 18.17 -10.11 4.30
CA ALA A 301 18.06 -8.65 4.23
C ALA A 301 18.73 -8.09 2.96
N ALA A 302 19.87 -8.64 2.55
CA ALA A 302 20.55 -8.26 1.32
C ALA A 302 19.72 -8.65 0.09
N LEU A 303 19.16 -9.87 0.06
CA LEU A 303 18.29 -10.32 -1.01
C LEU A 303 17.05 -9.42 -1.12
N ALA A 304 16.35 -9.15 -0.01
CA ALA A 304 15.18 -8.27 0.02
C ALA A 304 15.53 -6.85 -0.46
N THR A 305 16.66 -6.30 -0.02
CA THR A 305 17.14 -4.98 -0.45
C THR A 305 17.41 -4.94 -1.96
N VAL A 306 18.15 -5.92 -2.48
CA VAL A 306 18.46 -6.01 -3.91
C VAL A 306 17.20 -6.21 -4.73
N ALA A 307 16.27 -7.05 -4.26
CA ALA A 307 15.00 -7.33 -4.90
C ALA A 307 14.12 -6.05 -4.99
N ALA A 308 14.03 -5.28 -3.91
CA ALA A 308 13.29 -4.02 -3.89
C ALA A 308 13.94 -2.93 -4.77
N LEU A 309 15.28 -2.84 -4.79
CA LEU A 309 16.01 -1.93 -5.68
C LEU A 309 15.87 -2.35 -7.15
N ALA A 310 15.90 -3.65 -7.44
CA ALA A 310 15.66 -4.20 -8.77
C ALA A 310 14.25 -3.88 -9.26
N ALA A 311 13.25 -3.93 -8.37
CA ALA A 311 11.87 -3.52 -8.68
C ALA A 311 11.78 -2.06 -9.15
N ALA A 312 12.65 -1.17 -8.66
CA ALA A 312 12.69 0.24 -9.06
C ALA A 312 13.38 0.50 -10.41
N VAL A 313 14.13 -0.46 -10.96
CA VAL A 313 14.90 -0.28 -12.22
C VAL A 313 14.03 0.17 -13.41
N PRO A 314 12.83 -0.40 -13.65
CA PRO A 314 11.95 0.07 -14.72
C PRO A 314 11.60 1.56 -14.60
N LEU A 315 11.40 2.07 -13.38
CA LEU A 315 11.10 3.49 -13.14
C LEU A 315 12.28 4.38 -13.52
N LEU A 316 13.51 3.95 -13.19
CA LEU A 316 14.73 4.67 -13.53
C LEU A 316 14.96 4.72 -15.06
N GLY A 317 14.66 3.62 -15.76
CA GLY A 317 14.82 3.52 -17.21
C GLY A 317 13.98 4.53 -18.00
N VAL A 318 12.82 4.93 -17.47
CA VAL A 318 11.89 5.87 -18.14
C VAL A 318 11.89 7.27 -17.52
N ARG A 319 12.86 7.59 -16.65
CA ARG A 319 12.91 8.88 -15.93
C ARG A 319 12.87 10.12 -16.83
N HIS A 320 13.44 10.03 -18.03
CA HIS A 320 13.44 11.13 -19.00
C HIS A 320 12.08 11.32 -19.68
N CYS A 321 11.30 10.25 -19.83
CA CYS A 321 9.95 10.30 -20.43
C CYS A 321 8.92 10.94 -19.49
N ALA A 322 9.15 10.89 -18.18
CA ALA A 322 8.26 11.44 -17.17
C ALA A 322 8.46 12.94 -16.90
N ALA A 323 9.47 13.57 -17.52
CA ALA A 323 9.79 15.00 -17.35
C ALA A 323 8.96 15.94 -18.25
N GLY A 324 8.06 15.41 -19.09
CA GLY A 324 7.22 16.22 -19.96
C GLY A 324 6.16 17.02 -19.18
N PRO A 325 5.84 18.26 -19.59
CA PRO A 325 4.76 19.03 -18.98
C PRO A 325 3.44 18.27 -19.10
N VAL A 326 2.71 18.16 -17.99
CA VAL A 326 1.33 17.64 -17.99
C VAL A 326 0.51 18.58 -18.89
N PRO A 327 -0.09 18.10 -19.98
CA PRO A 327 -0.83 18.98 -20.89
C PRO A 327 -1.97 19.65 -20.12
N GLU A 328 -1.95 20.99 -20.07
CA GLU A 328 -3.06 21.77 -19.53
C GLU A 328 -4.26 21.59 -20.47
N ARG A 329 -5.37 21.06 -19.93
CA ARG A 329 -6.67 21.37 -20.53
C ARG A 329 -6.91 22.85 -20.24
N THR A 330 -6.82 23.68 -21.28
CA THR A 330 -7.56 24.94 -21.32
C THR A 330 -9.02 24.59 -21.06
N VAL A 331 -9.51 24.95 -19.88
CA VAL A 331 -10.94 24.93 -19.59
C VAL A 331 -11.54 26.02 -20.48
N THR A 332 -11.95 25.65 -21.68
CA THR A 332 -12.80 26.51 -22.50
C THR A 332 -14.21 26.43 -21.95
N GLY A 333 -14.59 27.53 -21.27
CA GLY A 333 -15.94 28.12 -21.17
C GLY A 333 -17.10 27.19 -20.90
#